data_AF-A0A0C3ND97-F1
#
_entry.id   AF-A0A0C3ND97-F1
#
_cell.length_a   1.000
_cell.length_b   1.000
_cell.length_c   1.000
_cell.angle_alpha   90.00
_cell.angle_beta   90.00
_cell.angle_gamma   90.00
#
_symmetry.space_group_name_H-M   'P 1'
#
loop_
_entity.id
_entity.type
_entity.pdbx_description
1 polymer ?
#
loop_
_entity_poly.entity_id
_entity_poly.type
_entity_poly.pdbx_seq_one_letter_code
_entity_poly.pdbx_strand_id
1 'polypeptide(L)' 'QCGYHNIEHELVFWSNLGFVFHDSCRFEAGSAQQFDHMKNFVVDCAAARSVKEHIHAIW' A
#
# COMPACT_ATOMS: atom_id res chain seq x y z
N GLN A 1 -12.04 16.98 -4.18
CA GLN A 1 -12.33 15.65 -4.75
C GLN A 1 -11.30 14.72 -4.14
N CYS A 2 -11.71 13.80 -3.26
CA CYS A 2 -10.80 12.71 -2.88
C CYS A 2 -10.67 11.84 -4.13
N GLY A 3 -9.44 11.66 -4.62
CA GLY A 3 -9.19 10.78 -5.75
C GLY A 3 -9.58 9.35 -5.40
N TYR A 4 -9.64 8.48 -6.41
CA TYR A 4 -9.80 7.05 -6.18
C TYR A 4 -8.48 6.50 -5.61
N HIS A 5 -8.37 6.43 -4.29
CA HIS A 5 -7.21 5.88 -3.58
C HIS A 5 -7.51 4.44 -3.16
N ASN A 6 -6.66 3.50 -3.57
CA ASN A 6 -6.76 2.11 -3.19
C ASN A 6 -5.35 1.58 -2.86
N ILE A 7 -5.14 1.19 -1.61
CA ILE A 7 -3.85 0.68 -1.13
C ILE A 7 -3.48 -0.66 -1.79
N GLU A 8 -4.43 -1.39 -2.35
CA GLU A 8 -4.17 -2.63 -3.08
C GLU A 8 -3.69 -2.40 -4.52
N HIS A 9 -3.74 -1.16 -5.02
CA HIS A 9 -3.24 -0.85 -6.37
C HIS A 9 -1.72 -0.70 -6.37
N GLU A 10 -1.09 -1.55 -7.19
CA GLU A 10 0.36 -1.52 -7.40
C GLU A 10 0.74 -0.50 -8.48
N LEU A 11 1.68 0.38 -8.13
CA LEU A 11 2.36 1.27 -9.05
C LEU A 11 3.82 0.83 -9.16
N VAL A 12 4.20 0.32 -10.33
CA VAL A 12 5.58 -0.10 -10.62
C VAL A 12 6.16 0.79 -11.72
N PHE A 13 7.34 1.33 -11.46
CA PHE A 13 8.06 2.17 -12.41
C PHE A 13 9.24 1.39 -12.98
N TRP A 14 9.37 1.36 -14.31
CA TRP A 14 10.50 0.71 -15.00
C TRP A 14 11.87 1.27 -14.59
N SER A 15 11.92 2.54 -14.18
CA SER A 15 13.13 3.18 -13.66
C SER A 15 13.52 2.69 -12.26
N ASN A 16 12.62 2.00 -11.54
CA ASN A 16 12.84 1.54 -10.17
C ASN A 16 12.07 0.24 -9.88
N LEU A 17 12.47 -0.85 -10.53
CA LEU A 17 11.84 -2.16 -10.39
C LEU A 17 11.97 -2.76 -8.99
N GLY A 18 12.88 -2.26 -8.15
CA GLY A 18 13.04 -2.73 -6.78
C GLY A 18 11.92 -2.28 -5.83
N PHE A 19 10.98 -1.44 -6.28
CA PHE A 19 9.88 -0.94 -5.47
C PHE A 19 8.52 -1.18 -6.11
N VAL A 20 7.53 -1.41 -5.27
CA VAL A 20 6.10 -1.31 -5.60
C VAL A 20 5.51 -0.22 -4.71
N PHE A 21 4.87 0.76 -5.34
CA PHE A 21 4.25 1.87 -4.64
C PHE A 21 2.75 1.61 -4.48
N HIS A 22 2.23 1.92 -3.31
CA HIS A 22 0.82 1.80 -2.95
C HIS A 22 0.32 3.15 -2.44
N ASP A 23 -0.84 3.58 -2.90
CA ASP A 23 -1.45 4.87 -2.55
C ASP A 23 -2.60 4.64 -1.57
N SER A 24 -2.34 4.89 -0.29
CA SER A 24 -3.34 4.77 0.75
C SER A 24 -4.24 6.01 0.77
N CYS A 25 -5.53 5.82 1.05
CA CYS A 25 -6.39 6.97 1.27
C CYS A 25 -5.89 7.73 2.51
N ARG A 26 -5.80 9.06 2.41
CA ARG A 26 -5.39 9.90 3.53
C ARG A 26 -6.26 9.56 4.74
N PHE A 27 -5.62 9.29 5.88
CA PHE A 27 -6.34 9.10 7.13
C PHE A 27 -7.07 10.39 7.50
N GLU A 28 -8.38 10.41 7.28
CA GLU A 28 -9.24 11.42 7.87
C GLU A 28 -9.29 11.17 9.38
N ALA A 29 -9.05 12.23 10.16
CA ALA A 29 -9.03 12.15 11.62
C ALA A 29 -10.34 11.56 12.14
N GLY A 30 -10.28 10.34 12.68
CA GLY A 30 -11.42 9.61 13.25
C GLY A 30 -11.87 8.36 12.48
N SER A 31 -11.33 8.07 11.29
CA SER A 31 -11.70 6.85 10.54
C SER A 31 -10.83 5.63 10.92
N ALA A 32 -11.22 4.92 11.98
CA ALA A 32 -10.55 3.68 12.40
C ALA A 32 -10.51 2.63 11.27
N GLN A 33 -11.52 2.61 10.41
CA GLN A 33 -11.63 1.66 9.31
C GLN A 33 -10.48 1.78 8.29
N GLN A 34 -10.05 3.00 7.94
CA GLN A 34 -8.94 3.21 7.01
C GLN A 34 -7.62 2.75 7.63
N PHE A 35 -7.44 3.02 8.93
CA PHE A 35 -6.27 2.57 9.69
C PHE A 35 -6.20 1.06 9.84
N ASP A 36 -7.32 0.41 10.12
CA ASP A 36 -7.38 -1.05 10.22
C ASP A 36 -7.15 -1.71 8.84
N HIS A 37 -7.68 -1.12 7.77
CA HIS A 37 -7.42 -1.59 6.41
C HIS A 37 -5.92 -1.51 6.06
N MET A 38 -5.27 -0.37 6.32
CA MET A 38 -3.82 -0.20 6.16
C MET A 38 -3.03 -1.26 6.96
N LYS A 39 -3.39 -1.49 8.24
CA LYS A 39 -2.70 -2.50 9.07
C LYS A 39 -2.85 -3.90 8.49
N ASN A 40 -4.05 -4.28 8.06
CA ASN A 40 -4.29 -5.59 7.47
C ASN A 40 -3.44 -5.78 6.21
N PHE A 41 -3.42 -4.77 5.34
CA PHE A 41 -2.59 -4.77 4.13
C PHE A 41 -1.11 -4.99 4.44
N VAL A 42 -0.55 -4.28 5.43
CA VAL A 42 0.86 -4.46 5.84
C VAL A 42 1.13 -5.88 6.36
N VAL A 43 0.20 -6.45 7.14
CA VAL A 43 0.32 -7.84 7.64
C VAL A 43 0.27 -8.84 6.48
N ASP A 44 -0.61 -8.65 5.52
CA ASP A 44 -0.74 -9.52 4.34
C ASP A 44 0.51 -9.45 3.45
N CYS A 45 1.05 -8.25 3.21
CA CYS A 45 2.33 -8.06 2.51
C CYS A 45 3.49 -8.76 3.25
N ALA A 46 3.53 -8.69 4.58
CA ALA A 46 4.56 -9.34 5.38
C ALA A 46 4.42 -10.88 5.40
N ALA A 47 3.19 -11.40 5.29
CA ALA A 47 2.90 -12.83 5.27
C ALA A 47 3.14 -13.48 3.89
N ALA A 48 3.16 -12.68 2.82
CA ALA A 48 3.41 -13.17 1.47
C ALA A 48 4.81 -13.82 1.36
N ARG A 49 4.87 -15.10 0.96
CA ARG A 49 6.13 -15.88 0.91
C ARG A 49 7.05 -15.50 -0.27
N SER A 50 6.64 -14.57 -1.13
CA SER A 50 7.35 -14.11 -2.32
C SER A 50 7.93 -12.70 -2.14
N VAL A 51 8.64 -12.45 -1.03
CA VAL A 51 9.35 -11.19 -0.71
C VAL A 51 10.46 -10.84 -1.72
N LYS A 52 10.73 -11.69 -2.72
CA LYS A 52 12.03 -11.70 -3.40
C LYS A 52 12.28 -10.63 -4.46
N GLU A 53 11.32 -9.81 -4.88
CA GLU A 53 11.62 -8.86 -5.95
C GLU A 53 11.25 -7.39 -5.69
N HIS A 54 10.42 -7.06 -4.68
CA HIS A 54 9.92 -5.69 -4.56
C HIS A 54 9.78 -5.20 -3.10
N ILE A 55 10.35 -4.04 -2.79
CA ILE A 55 10.16 -3.29 -1.56
C ILE A 55 8.86 -2.49 -1.66
N HIS A 56 7.93 -2.69 -0.72
CA HIS A 56 6.63 -2.00 -0.73
C HIS A 56 6.76 -0.62 -0.06
N ALA A 57 6.52 0.44 -0.81
CA ALA A 57 6.43 1.81 -0.31
C ALA A 57 4.96 2.24 -0.27
N ILE A 58 4.48 2.67 0.89
CA ILE A 58 3.09 3.09 1.09
C ILE A 58 3.11 4.59 1.41
N TRP A 59 2.31 5.37 0.68
CA TRP A 59 2.14 6.82 0.87
C TRP A 59 0.71 7.14 1.30
#